data_AF-A0A9P1IPY6-F1
#
_entry.id   AF-A0A9P1IPY6-F1
#
_cell.length_a   1.000
_cell.length_b   1.000
_cell.length_c   1.000
_cell.angle_alpha   90.00
_cell.angle_beta   90.00
_cell.angle_gamma   90.00
#
_symmetry.space_group_name_H-M   'P 1'
#
loop_
_entity.id
_entity.type
_entity.pdbx_description
1 polymer ?
#
loop_
_entity_poly.entity_id
_entity_poly.type
_entity_poly.pdbx_seq_one_letter_code
_entity_poly.pdbx_strand_id
1 'polypeptide(L)'
;MLIFLSIFLIFPNISKQEQDNKVFVSDGETKLSEFTSFCGSGSISKRITFFLVDLFTNLQDDLSHCCAIHDDCYDAQRGKMKCDKDFEKCTSKLDDLFSTITYAAVREHGAAAYRAAANDDPQLIFQTRDTSISKQFDNLYNFCKKSKANISSCIIRHEHCKNRKKEKRQTCRVWLASCLLYTYGHREINEKCDDKIEKFIEKDLKIKIDDVPFLPE
;
A
#
# COMPACT_ATOMS: atom_id res chain seq x y z
N MET A 1 23.27 -4.01 -0.68
CA MET A 1 23.27 -5.43 -1.11
C MET A 1 23.45 -6.34 0.11
N LEU A 2 22.49 -6.34 1.06
CA LEU A 2 22.60 -7.11 2.32
C LEU A 2 21.21 -7.47 2.93
N ILE A 3 20.15 -7.61 2.10
CA ILE A 3 18.93 -8.38 2.44
C ILE A 3 19.16 -9.89 2.12
N PHE A 4 20.39 -10.25 1.74
CA PHE A 4 20.75 -11.54 1.17
C PHE A 4 21.04 -12.65 2.18
N LEU A 5 21.03 -12.42 3.50
CA LEU A 5 21.48 -13.43 4.47
C LEU A 5 20.40 -14.03 5.37
N SER A 6 19.28 -13.35 5.59
CA SER A 6 18.24 -13.87 6.51
C SER A 6 17.17 -14.73 5.82
N ILE A 7 17.05 -14.67 4.49
CA ILE A 7 16.07 -15.44 3.70
C ILE A 7 16.70 -16.70 3.06
N PHE A 8 18.03 -16.78 2.98
CA PHE A 8 18.75 -17.92 2.41
C PHE A 8 18.70 -19.20 3.26
N LEU A 9 18.18 -19.16 4.48
CA LEU A 9 17.96 -20.38 5.27
C LEU A 9 16.77 -21.23 4.78
N ILE A 10 16.00 -20.75 3.79
CA ILE A 10 14.84 -21.50 3.26
C ILE A 10 15.11 -22.07 1.85
N PHE A 11 15.98 -21.50 1.01
CA PHE A 11 16.23 -22.00 -0.36
C PHE A 11 17.67 -21.78 -0.85
N PRO A 12 18.47 -22.85 -1.13
CA PRO A 12 19.93 -22.72 -1.26
C PRO A 12 20.48 -22.45 -2.68
N ASN A 13 19.69 -22.18 -3.72
CA ASN A 13 20.27 -22.08 -5.07
C ASN A 13 19.48 -21.21 -6.05
N ILE A 14 19.79 -19.91 -6.16
CA ILE A 14 19.72 -19.17 -7.43
C ILE A 14 20.81 -18.07 -7.41
N SER A 15 21.83 -18.24 -8.24
CA SER A 15 22.95 -17.29 -8.42
C SER A 15 22.60 -16.17 -9.40
N LYS A 16 23.12 -14.97 -9.11
CA LYS A 16 23.48 -13.86 -10.02
C LYS A 16 22.75 -13.78 -11.37
N GLN A 17 21.93 -12.74 -11.54
CA GLN A 17 21.94 -12.00 -12.79
C GLN A 17 21.66 -10.51 -12.57
N GLU A 18 22.40 -9.73 -13.36
CA GLU A 18 22.64 -8.30 -13.32
C GLU A 18 21.43 -7.47 -13.79
N GLN A 19 21.51 -6.18 -13.47
CA GLN A 19 20.55 -5.14 -13.81
C GLN A 19 20.33 -5.07 -15.32
N ASP A 20 19.06 -5.14 -15.75
CA ASP A 20 18.58 -4.41 -16.93
C ASP A 20 17.06 -4.24 -16.85
N ASN A 21 16.62 -2.99 -16.98
CA ASN A 21 15.22 -2.62 -17.21
C ASN A 21 14.76 -3.19 -18.56
N LYS A 22 14.34 -4.45 -18.59
CA LYS A 22 13.54 -5.01 -19.68
C LYS A 22 12.35 -5.75 -19.10
N VAL A 23 11.17 -5.21 -19.41
CA VAL A 23 9.88 -5.88 -19.26
C VAL A 23 9.94 -7.15 -20.10
N PHE A 24 10.08 -8.29 -19.44
CA PHE A 24 9.85 -9.59 -20.07
C PHE A 24 8.35 -9.83 -20.08
N VAL A 25 7.72 -9.58 -21.24
CA VAL A 25 6.48 -10.25 -21.62
C VAL A 25 6.89 -11.65 -22.07
N SER A 26 6.58 -12.66 -21.24
CA SER A 26 6.68 -14.06 -21.63
C SER A 26 5.26 -14.58 -21.80
N ASP A 27 4.93 -14.92 -23.04
CA ASP A 27 3.75 -15.70 -23.40
C ASP A 27 3.75 -17.05 -22.67
N GLY A 28 2.58 -17.53 -22.27
CA GLY A 28 2.37 -18.92 -21.83
C GLY A 28 1.92 -19.11 -20.39
N GLU A 29 0.59 -19.09 -20.20
CA GLU A 29 -0.17 -19.87 -19.21
C GLU A 29 0.40 -20.04 -17.79
N THR A 30 0.30 -18.97 -17.02
CA THR A 30 -0.31 -19.04 -15.68
C THR A 30 -0.90 -17.67 -15.43
N LYS A 31 -2.23 -17.57 -15.21
CA LYS A 31 -2.88 -16.31 -14.81
C LYS A 31 -2.38 -15.95 -13.40
N LEU A 32 -1.18 -15.36 -13.34
CA LEU A 32 -0.74 -14.55 -12.22
C LEU A 32 -1.68 -13.34 -12.24
N SER A 33 -2.78 -13.41 -11.50
CA SER A 33 -3.64 -12.25 -11.28
C SER A 33 -2.73 -11.11 -10.85
N GLU A 34 -2.64 -10.10 -11.70
CA GLU A 34 -1.71 -9.00 -11.62
C GLU A 34 -1.86 -8.29 -10.27
N PHE A 35 -0.96 -8.63 -9.35
CA PHE A 35 -0.98 -8.19 -7.96
C PHE A 35 -0.52 -6.73 -7.89
N THR A 36 -1.43 -5.84 -7.49
CA THR A 36 -1.10 -4.46 -7.10
C THR A 36 -0.57 -4.46 -5.65
N SER A 37 0.66 -4.94 -5.48
CA SER A 37 1.41 -4.82 -4.22
C SER A 37 2.02 -3.43 -4.10
N PHE A 38 1.73 -2.72 -3.01
CA PHE A 38 2.56 -1.60 -2.58
C PHE A 38 3.82 -2.08 -1.86
N CYS A 39 3.90 -3.34 -1.45
CA CYS A 39 5.06 -3.83 -0.71
C CYS A 39 6.22 -4.23 -1.63
N GLY A 40 7.38 -3.61 -1.40
CA GLY A 40 8.67 -4.01 -1.94
C GLY A 40 9.18 -3.14 -3.10
N SER A 41 10.44 -2.73 -3.02
CA SER A 41 11.13 -2.01 -4.08
C SER A 41 11.80 -3.00 -5.06
N GLY A 42 11.14 -3.31 -6.19
CA GLY A 42 11.68 -4.17 -7.26
C GLY A 42 11.01 -5.55 -7.40
N SER A 43 11.34 -6.27 -8.48
CA SER A 43 10.68 -7.53 -8.86
C SER A 43 10.94 -8.68 -7.87
N ILE A 44 12.14 -8.75 -7.31
CA ILE A 44 12.55 -9.82 -6.37
C ILE A 44 11.90 -9.62 -5.00
N SER A 45 11.95 -8.40 -4.46
CA SER A 45 11.30 -8.08 -3.18
C SER A 45 9.79 -8.27 -3.27
N LYS A 46 9.15 -7.85 -4.38
CA LYS A 46 7.73 -8.12 -4.64
C LYS A 46 7.40 -9.61 -4.67
N ARG A 47 8.24 -10.45 -5.27
CA ARG A 47 8.08 -11.92 -5.28
C ARG A 47 8.21 -12.54 -3.89
N ILE A 48 9.16 -12.07 -3.09
CA ILE A 48 9.33 -12.53 -1.70
C ILE A 48 8.12 -12.13 -0.86
N THR A 49 7.67 -10.87 -0.97
CA THR A 49 6.46 -10.43 -0.27
C THR A 49 5.25 -11.24 -0.71
N PHE A 50 5.10 -11.50 -2.01
CA PHE A 50 4.03 -12.37 -2.50
C PHE A 50 4.08 -13.77 -1.89
N PHE A 51 5.26 -14.40 -1.86
CA PHE A 51 5.43 -15.72 -1.26
C PHE A 51 5.08 -15.72 0.24
N LEU A 52 5.53 -14.70 0.98
CA LEU A 52 5.17 -14.55 2.39
C LEU A 52 3.67 -14.36 2.56
N VAL A 53 3.04 -13.47 1.79
CA VAL A 53 1.59 -13.25 1.81
C VAL A 53 0.80 -14.51 1.47
N ASP A 54 1.28 -15.31 0.52
CA ASP A 54 0.61 -16.57 0.15
C ASP A 54 0.63 -17.60 1.29
N LEU A 55 1.68 -17.58 2.13
CA LEU A 55 1.75 -18.39 3.35
C LEU A 55 0.74 -17.92 4.41
N PHE A 56 0.34 -16.65 4.41
CA PHE A 56 -0.66 -16.08 5.32
C PHE A 56 -1.94 -15.74 4.56
N THR A 57 -2.81 -16.74 4.39
CA THR A 57 -4.04 -16.60 3.59
C THR A 57 -4.88 -15.37 3.95
N ASN A 58 -5.23 -14.56 2.95
CA ASN A 58 -6.10 -13.37 3.01
C ASN A 58 -5.48 -12.07 3.58
N LEU A 59 -4.17 -11.99 3.83
CA LEU A 59 -3.56 -10.74 4.33
C LEU A 59 -3.16 -9.74 3.22
N GLN A 60 -3.38 -10.10 1.96
CA GLN A 60 -2.79 -9.40 0.82
C GLN A 60 -3.19 -7.92 0.73
N ASP A 61 -4.48 -7.63 0.85
CA ASP A 61 -5.00 -6.27 0.69
C ASP A 61 -4.59 -5.35 1.84
N ASP A 62 -4.71 -5.88 3.06
CA ASP A 62 -4.43 -5.13 4.27
C ASP A 62 -2.93 -4.91 4.43
N LEU A 63 -2.10 -5.88 4.07
CA LEU A 63 -0.65 -5.69 4.01
C LEU A 63 -0.27 -4.65 2.93
N SER A 64 -0.86 -4.76 1.74
CA SER A 64 -0.62 -3.79 0.67
C SER A 64 -0.96 -2.37 1.14
N HIS A 65 -2.04 -2.21 1.92
CA HIS A 65 -2.38 -0.94 2.56
C HIS A 65 -1.33 -0.47 3.58
N CYS A 66 -0.87 -1.34 4.47
CA CYS A 66 0.19 -1.01 5.43
C CYS A 66 1.48 -0.54 4.73
N CYS A 67 1.86 -1.19 3.62
CA CYS A 67 3.02 -0.79 2.83
C CYS A 67 2.80 0.56 2.15
N ALA A 68 1.60 0.85 1.63
CA ALA A 68 1.29 2.15 1.03
C ALA A 68 1.43 3.30 2.05
N ILE A 69 0.97 3.08 3.29
CA ILE A 69 1.16 4.05 4.39
C ILE A 69 2.65 4.21 4.73
N HIS A 70 3.41 3.11 4.77
CA HIS A 70 4.84 3.12 5.08
C HIS A 70 5.66 3.86 4.03
N ASP A 71 5.41 3.59 2.75
CA ASP A 71 6.07 4.24 1.62
C ASP A 71 5.73 5.74 1.58
N ASP A 72 4.44 6.13 1.73
CA ASP A 72 4.07 7.56 1.81
C ASP A 72 4.73 8.25 3.02
N CYS A 73 4.96 7.54 4.13
CA CYS A 73 5.68 8.05 5.29
C CYS A 73 7.18 8.25 5.01
N TYR A 74 7.78 7.33 4.25
CA TYR A 74 9.16 7.41 3.76
C TYR A 74 9.33 8.59 2.78
N ASP A 75 8.47 8.70 1.77
CA ASP A 75 8.48 9.79 0.78
C ASP A 75 8.33 11.16 1.45
N ALA A 76 7.43 11.25 2.44
CA ALA A 76 7.23 12.48 3.21
C ALA A 76 8.33 12.73 4.28
N GLN A 77 9.34 11.85 4.37
CA GLN A 77 10.49 11.98 5.28
C GLN A 77 10.09 12.22 6.74
N ARG A 78 9.04 11.55 7.25
CA ARG A 78 8.49 11.79 8.60
C ARG A 78 9.28 11.13 9.75
N GLY A 79 10.49 10.69 9.47
CA GLY A 79 11.36 9.98 10.39
C GLY A 79 11.21 8.46 10.27
N LYS A 80 12.26 7.80 9.78
CA LYS A 80 12.32 6.34 9.57
C LYS A 80 11.77 5.54 10.75
N MET A 81 12.24 5.84 11.98
CA MET A 81 11.83 5.09 13.16
C MET A 81 10.33 5.21 13.46
N LYS A 82 9.74 6.39 13.20
CA LYS A 82 8.30 6.58 13.33
C LYS A 82 7.57 5.75 12.27
N CYS A 83 7.96 5.87 11.01
CA CYS A 83 7.36 5.11 9.91
C CYS A 83 7.42 3.60 10.14
N ASP A 84 8.57 3.06 10.57
CA ASP A 84 8.73 1.63 10.83
C ASP A 84 7.81 1.15 11.98
N LYS A 85 7.66 1.95 13.05
CA LYS A 85 6.76 1.63 14.17
C LYS A 85 5.28 1.71 13.77
N ASP A 86 4.92 2.69 12.97
CA ASP A 86 3.56 2.83 12.44
C ASP A 86 3.23 1.64 11.51
N PHE A 87 4.20 1.18 10.73
CA PHE A 87 4.09 -0.02 9.91
C PHE A 87 3.92 -1.30 10.74
N GLU A 88 4.74 -1.50 11.78
CA GLU A 88 4.58 -2.60 12.74
C GLU A 88 3.19 -2.60 13.37
N LYS A 89 2.73 -1.45 13.85
CA LYS A 89 1.38 -1.30 14.41
C LYS A 89 0.30 -1.65 13.39
N CYS A 90 0.49 -1.32 12.11
CA CYS A 90 -0.43 -1.69 11.05
C CYS A 90 -0.44 -3.21 10.82
N THR A 91 0.73 -3.83 10.69
CA THR A 91 0.85 -5.27 10.39
C THR A 91 0.51 -6.18 11.57
N SER A 92 0.65 -5.71 12.81
CA SER A 92 0.31 -6.48 14.03
C SER A 92 -1.16 -6.90 14.10
N LYS A 93 -2.04 -6.18 13.41
CA LYS A 93 -3.47 -6.50 13.33
C LYS A 93 -3.76 -7.62 12.34
N LEU A 94 -2.80 -7.92 11.47
CA LEU A 94 -2.90 -8.95 10.45
C LEU A 94 -2.46 -10.29 11.04
N ASP A 95 -1.25 -10.31 11.61
CA ASP A 95 -0.66 -11.45 12.29
C ASP A 95 0.60 -11.00 13.07
N ASP A 96 0.73 -11.44 14.33
CA ASP A 96 1.82 -11.00 15.22
C ASP A 96 3.20 -11.49 14.75
N LEU A 97 3.29 -12.73 14.27
CA LEU A 97 4.55 -13.31 13.80
C LEU A 97 4.99 -12.63 12.51
N PHE A 98 4.08 -12.45 11.57
CA PHE A 98 4.32 -11.73 10.33
C PHE A 98 4.74 -10.27 10.59
N SER A 99 4.07 -9.58 11.51
CA SER A 99 4.41 -8.22 11.91
C SER A 99 5.84 -8.15 12.46
N THR A 100 6.20 -9.07 13.36
CA THR A 100 7.55 -9.13 13.95
C THR A 100 8.62 -9.30 12.87
N ILE A 101 8.42 -10.23 11.93
CA ILE A 101 9.37 -10.51 10.84
C ILE A 101 9.52 -9.30 9.91
N THR A 102 8.39 -8.72 9.49
CA THR A 102 8.41 -7.58 8.55
C THR A 102 8.95 -6.31 9.19
N TYR A 103 8.65 -6.07 10.47
CA TYR A 103 9.22 -4.96 11.23
C TYR A 103 10.75 -5.07 11.34
N ALA A 104 11.27 -6.25 11.69
CA ALA A 104 12.70 -6.49 11.74
C ALA A 104 13.37 -6.19 10.39
N ALA A 105 12.75 -6.63 9.29
CA ALA A 105 13.27 -6.39 7.94
C ALA A 105 13.34 -4.89 7.59
N VAL A 106 12.28 -4.10 7.83
CA VAL A 106 12.30 -2.65 7.53
C VAL A 106 13.22 -1.88 8.49
N ARG A 107 13.36 -2.33 9.74
CA ARG A 107 14.29 -1.73 10.71
C ARG A 107 15.74 -1.89 10.26
N GLU A 108 16.14 -3.11 9.90
CA GLU A 108 17.51 -3.45 9.51
C GLU A 108 17.88 -2.90 8.12
N HIS A 109 16.95 -2.95 7.17
CA HIS A 109 17.27 -2.70 5.76
C HIS A 109 16.61 -1.47 5.16
N GLY A 110 15.61 -0.89 5.82
CA GLY A 110 14.85 0.25 5.30
C GLY A 110 15.65 1.57 5.24
N ALA A 111 16.86 1.65 5.83
CA ALA A 111 17.62 2.90 5.87
C ALA A 111 18.08 3.39 4.48
N ALA A 112 18.33 2.47 3.55
CA ALA A 112 18.65 2.83 2.17
C ALA A 112 17.39 3.32 1.43
N ALA A 113 16.28 2.58 1.54
CA ALA A 113 15.00 2.95 0.93
C ALA A 113 14.49 4.31 1.44
N TYR A 114 14.55 4.53 2.76
CA TYR A 114 14.16 5.81 3.38
C TYR A 114 14.96 7.00 2.83
N ARG A 115 16.27 6.82 2.61
CA ARG A 115 17.12 7.89 2.03
C ARG A 115 16.89 8.08 0.54
N ALA A 116 16.61 7.01 -0.19
CA ALA A 116 16.27 7.08 -1.61
C ALA A 116 14.98 7.88 -1.83
N ALA A 117 13.96 7.61 -1.00
CA ALA A 117 12.67 8.30 -1.01
C ALA A 117 12.76 9.83 -0.82
N ALA A 118 13.85 10.36 -0.25
CA ALA A 118 14.08 11.79 -0.12
C ALA A 118 14.40 12.50 -1.45
N ASN A 119 14.92 11.74 -2.43
CA ASN A 119 15.43 12.26 -3.70
C ASN A 119 14.56 11.87 -4.90
N ASP A 120 13.69 10.88 -4.72
CA ASP A 120 12.74 10.47 -5.75
C ASP A 120 11.57 11.46 -5.77
N ASP A 121 11.23 11.97 -6.96
CA ASP A 121 9.88 12.51 -7.19
C ASP A 121 8.93 11.33 -6.95
N PRO A 122 7.90 11.45 -6.07
CA PRO A 122 6.97 10.36 -5.77
C PRO A 122 6.12 10.02 -7.02
N GLN A 123 6.77 9.38 -7.98
CA GLN A 123 6.18 8.71 -9.11
C GLN A 123 5.96 7.27 -8.68
N LEU A 124 5.07 7.08 -7.71
CA LEU A 124 4.36 5.82 -7.66
C LEU A 124 3.61 5.71 -8.99
N ILE A 125 4.18 4.92 -9.90
CA ILE A 125 3.54 4.52 -11.14
C ILE A 125 2.38 3.63 -10.74
N PHE A 126 1.27 4.28 -10.40
CA PHE A 126 0.00 3.63 -10.24
C PHE A 126 -0.54 3.36 -11.64
N GLN A 127 -0.08 2.27 -12.25
CA GLN A 127 -0.83 1.66 -13.34
C GLN A 127 -2.03 0.96 -12.71
N THR A 128 -3.04 1.73 -12.28
CA THR A 128 -4.39 1.21 -12.36
C THR A 128 -4.57 0.85 -13.83
N ARG A 129 -4.57 -0.45 -14.17
CA ARG A 129 -5.21 -0.85 -15.41
C ARG A 129 -6.57 -0.14 -15.45
N ASP A 130 -6.80 0.53 -16.56
CA ASP A 130 -7.94 1.37 -16.92
C ASP A 130 -9.25 0.81 -16.34
N THR A 131 -9.53 1.16 -15.09
CA THR A 131 -10.79 0.89 -14.41
C THR A 131 -11.49 2.23 -14.34
N SER A 132 -12.80 2.28 -14.61
CA SER A 132 -13.58 3.53 -14.53
C SER A 132 -13.51 4.21 -13.15
N ILE A 133 -12.98 3.48 -12.17
CA ILE A 133 -12.61 3.91 -10.81
C ILE A 133 -11.47 4.91 -10.84
N SER A 134 -10.38 4.65 -11.57
CA SER A 134 -9.24 5.57 -11.66
C SER A 134 -9.68 6.98 -12.10
N LYS A 135 -10.59 7.05 -13.08
CA LYS A 135 -11.17 8.30 -13.58
C LYS A 135 -11.98 9.09 -12.55
N GLN A 136 -12.64 8.41 -11.61
CA GLN A 136 -13.37 9.08 -10.52
C GLN A 136 -12.42 9.66 -9.46
N PHE A 137 -11.24 9.07 -9.33
CA PHE A 137 -10.23 9.46 -8.34
C PHE A 137 -9.11 10.34 -8.91
N ASP A 138 -9.02 10.52 -10.23
CA ASP A 138 -8.06 11.43 -10.88
C ASP A 138 -8.12 12.84 -10.27
N ASN A 139 -9.33 13.33 -10.01
CA ASN A 139 -9.53 14.60 -9.36
C ASN A 139 -8.89 14.61 -7.96
N LEU A 140 -9.11 13.56 -7.16
CA LEU A 140 -8.53 13.43 -5.82
C LEU A 140 -6.99 13.36 -5.87
N TYR A 141 -6.44 12.55 -6.77
CA TYR A 141 -4.99 12.37 -6.95
C TYR A 141 -4.27 13.66 -7.39
N ASN A 142 -4.95 14.53 -8.13
CA ASN A 142 -4.40 15.82 -8.56
C ASN A 142 -4.17 16.77 -7.38
N PHE A 143 -5.02 16.70 -6.35
CA PHE A 143 -4.88 17.53 -5.14
C PHE A 143 -4.04 16.85 -4.05
N CYS A 144 -4.02 15.51 -4.02
CA CYS A 144 -3.34 14.70 -3.01
C CYS A 144 -2.08 14.02 -3.54
N LYS A 145 -1.20 14.77 -4.22
CA LYS A 145 -0.08 14.19 -4.99
C LYS A 145 0.89 13.34 -4.14
N LYS A 146 1.21 13.78 -2.92
CA LYS A 146 2.13 13.08 -2.01
C LYS A 146 1.46 12.02 -1.13
N SER A 147 0.22 11.66 -1.43
CA SER A 147 -0.53 10.64 -0.68
C SER A 147 -1.31 9.72 -1.60
N LYS A 148 -0.85 9.62 -2.86
CA LYS A 148 -1.47 8.80 -3.88
C LYS A 148 -1.43 7.34 -3.47
N ALA A 149 -0.32 6.82 -2.89
CA ALA A 149 -0.25 5.41 -2.52
C ALA A 149 -1.29 5.06 -1.45
N ASN A 150 -1.34 5.83 -0.37
CA ASN A 150 -2.27 5.60 0.72
C ASN A 150 -3.73 5.74 0.26
N ILE A 151 -4.08 6.80 -0.47
CA ILE A 151 -5.44 6.96 -1.03
C ILE A 151 -5.80 5.82 -1.98
N SER A 152 -4.89 5.47 -2.90
CA SER A 152 -5.09 4.36 -3.84
C SER A 152 -5.31 3.03 -3.13
N SER A 153 -4.60 2.77 -2.05
CA SER A 153 -4.76 1.54 -1.27
C SER A 153 -6.11 1.45 -0.57
N CYS A 154 -6.66 2.58 -0.08
CA CYS A 154 -8.06 2.65 0.38
C CYS A 154 -9.04 2.30 -0.75
N ILE A 155 -8.80 2.80 -1.96
CA ILE A 155 -9.68 2.57 -3.10
C ILE A 155 -9.66 1.10 -3.54
N ILE A 156 -8.48 0.47 -3.60
CA ILE A 156 -8.36 -0.96 -3.93
C ILE A 156 -9.14 -1.80 -2.91
N ARG A 157 -8.94 -1.56 -1.61
CA ARG A 157 -9.67 -2.28 -0.56
C ARG A 157 -11.19 -2.09 -0.67
N HIS A 158 -11.66 -0.90 -1.04
CA HIS A 158 -13.08 -0.66 -1.31
C HIS A 158 -13.61 -1.50 -2.48
N GLU A 159 -12.86 -1.62 -3.56
CA GLU A 159 -13.26 -2.43 -4.72
C GLU A 159 -13.30 -3.92 -4.38
N HIS A 160 -12.30 -4.40 -3.62
CA HIS A 160 -12.32 -5.78 -3.13
C HIS A 160 -13.50 -6.02 -2.18
N CYS A 161 -13.82 -5.05 -1.31
CA CYS A 161 -15.01 -5.10 -0.46
C CYS A 161 -16.30 -5.24 -1.30
N LYS A 162 -16.46 -4.43 -2.35
CA LYS A 162 -17.63 -4.50 -3.25
C LYS A 162 -17.76 -5.84 -3.98
N ASN A 163 -16.63 -6.49 -4.27
CA ASN A 163 -16.59 -7.77 -4.96
C ASN A 163 -16.89 -8.96 -4.03
N ARG A 164 -16.85 -8.77 -2.70
CA ARG A 164 -17.23 -9.81 -1.73
C ARG A 164 -18.76 -9.93 -1.67
N LYS A 165 -19.30 -11.08 -2.09
CA LYS A 165 -20.76 -11.35 -2.17
C LYS A 165 -21.56 -11.11 -0.87
N LYS A 166 -20.88 -11.16 0.29
CA LYS A 166 -21.52 -11.05 1.61
C LYS A 166 -21.61 -9.61 2.12
N GLU A 167 -20.85 -8.68 1.56
CA GLU A 167 -20.71 -7.35 2.13
C GLU A 167 -21.72 -6.37 1.54
N LYS A 168 -22.32 -5.52 2.40
CA LYS A 168 -23.27 -4.51 1.91
C LYS A 168 -22.50 -3.37 1.26
N ARG A 169 -23.00 -2.88 0.12
CA ARG A 169 -22.43 -1.69 -0.56
C ARG A 169 -22.24 -0.50 0.38
N GLN A 170 -23.17 -0.30 1.32
CA GLN A 170 -23.07 0.77 2.31
C GLN A 170 -21.89 0.57 3.26
N THR A 171 -21.64 -0.65 3.74
CA THR A 171 -20.48 -0.95 4.59
C THR A 171 -19.18 -0.60 3.88
N CYS A 172 -19.03 -1.01 2.61
CA CYS A 172 -17.82 -0.71 1.83
C CYS A 172 -17.59 0.79 1.66
N ARG A 173 -18.66 1.59 1.52
CA ARG A 173 -18.57 3.05 1.41
C ARG A 173 -18.15 3.69 2.74
N VAL A 174 -18.76 3.27 3.84
CA VAL A 174 -18.39 3.75 5.19
C VAL A 174 -16.94 3.42 5.49
N TRP A 175 -16.50 2.21 5.13
CA TRP A 175 -15.12 1.77 5.26
C TRP A 175 -14.17 2.63 4.42
N LEU A 176 -14.51 2.89 3.13
CA LEU A 176 -13.71 3.79 2.29
C LEU A 176 -13.62 5.20 2.87
N ALA A 177 -14.74 5.77 3.33
CA ALA A 177 -14.75 7.09 3.96
C ALA A 177 -13.83 7.13 5.19
N SER A 178 -13.92 6.10 6.04
CA SER A 178 -13.09 5.98 7.24
C SER A 178 -11.60 5.89 6.88
N CYS A 179 -11.24 5.05 5.90
CA CYS A 179 -9.86 4.91 5.42
C CYS A 179 -9.31 6.24 4.88
N LEU A 180 -10.09 6.93 4.04
CA LEU A 180 -9.70 8.23 3.47
C LEU A 180 -9.50 9.30 4.55
N LEU A 181 -10.37 9.37 5.57
CA LEU A 181 -10.18 10.29 6.69
C LEU A 181 -8.97 9.92 7.54
N TYR A 182 -8.76 8.63 7.80
CA TYR A 182 -7.61 8.13 8.56
C TYR A 182 -6.27 8.50 7.90
N THR A 183 -6.24 8.59 6.57
CA THR A 183 -5.04 9.08 5.87
C THR A 183 -4.60 10.47 6.35
N TYR A 184 -5.44 11.28 7.01
CA TYR A 184 -5.10 12.61 7.53
C TYR A 184 -3.90 12.57 8.47
N GLY A 185 -3.87 11.60 9.40
CA GLY A 185 -2.75 11.42 10.33
C GLY A 185 -1.47 10.93 9.65
N HIS A 186 -1.57 10.49 8.39
CA HIS A 186 -0.50 9.84 7.62
C HIS A 186 -0.28 10.49 6.24
N ARG A 187 -0.82 11.69 6.00
CA ARG A 187 -0.59 12.48 4.77
C ARG A 187 0.10 13.81 5.09
N GLU A 188 0.69 14.42 4.07
CA GLU A 188 1.14 15.81 4.20
C GLU A 188 -0.08 16.71 4.38
N ILE A 189 0.00 17.65 5.33
CA ILE A 189 -1.08 18.60 5.58
C ILE A 189 -1.28 19.45 4.32
N ASN A 190 -2.45 19.35 3.72
CA ASN A 190 -2.82 20.06 2.52
C ASN A 190 -4.32 20.29 2.51
N GLU A 191 -4.74 21.49 2.91
CA GLU A 191 -6.15 21.87 3.01
C GLU A 191 -6.94 21.58 1.73
N LYS A 192 -6.32 21.74 0.55
CA LYS A 192 -7.00 21.44 -0.73
C LYS A 192 -7.20 19.94 -0.94
N CYS A 193 -6.29 19.10 -0.48
CA CYS A 193 -6.48 17.64 -0.49
C CYS A 193 -7.57 17.24 0.50
N ASP A 194 -7.54 17.82 1.71
CA ASP A 194 -8.50 17.56 2.78
C ASP A 194 -9.93 17.91 2.33
N ASP A 195 -10.12 19.13 1.82
CA ASP A 195 -11.37 19.61 1.20
C ASP A 195 -11.91 18.66 0.13
N LYS A 196 -11.02 18.05 -0.65
CA LYS A 196 -11.38 17.18 -1.77
C LYS A 196 -11.78 15.79 -1.29
N ILE A 197 -11.11 15.27 -0.26
CA ILE A 197 -11.51 14.04 0.43
C ILE A 197 -12.89 14.22 1.04
N GLU A 198 -13.10 15.31 1.77
CA GLU A 198 -14.39 15.63 2.40
C GLU A 198 -15.52 15.74 1.38
N LYS A 199 -15.32 16.54 0.32
CA LYS A 199 -16.30 16.67 -0.77
C LYS A 199 -16.60 15.34 -1.45
N PHE A 200 -15.60 14.47 -1.62
CA PHE A 200 -15.79 13.14 -2.19
C PHE A 200 -16.65 12.25 -1.28
N ILE A 201 -16.38 12.26 0.03
CA ILE A 201 -17.16 11.49 1.02
C ILE A 201 -18.64 11.93 1.00
N GLU A 202 -18.89 13.24 1.03
CA GLU A 202 -20.26 13.76 1.09
C GLU A 202 -21.02 13.60 -0.22
N LYS A 203 -20.39 13.90 -1.36
CA LYS A 203 -21.08 13.94 -2.66
C LYS A 203 -21.12 12.58 -3.35
N ASP A 204 -19.99 11.90 -3.38
CA ASP A 204 -19.84 10.67 -4.16
C ASP A 204 -20.20 9.43 -3.32
N LEU A 205 -19.78 9.38 -2.04
CA LEU A 205 -20.15 8.29 -1.14
C LEU A 205 -21.52 8.50 -0.47
N LYS A 206 -22.03 9.73 -0.45
CA LYS A 206 -23.31 10.13 0.17
C LYS A 206 -23.33 9.82 1.67
N ILE A 207 -22.23 10.12 2.35
CA ILE A 207 -22.06 9.95 3.79
C ILE A 207 -21.74 11.31 4.39
N LYS A 208 -22.39 11.70 5.48
CA LYS A 208 -21.99 12.91 6.22
C LYS A 208 -20.73 12.62 7.00
N ILE A 209 -19.78 13.55 7.01
CA ILE A 209 -18.49 13.35 7.68
C ILE A 209 -18.67 13.04 9.17
N ASP A 210 -19.60 13.73 9.84
CA ASP A 210 -19.92 13.51 11.25
C ASP A 210 -20.47 12.10 11.55
N ASP A 211 -20.98 11.40 10.53
CA ASP A 211 -21.52 10.04 10.65
C ASP A 211 -20.45 8.97 10.34
N VAL A 212 -19.23 9.35 9.92
CA VAL A 212 -18.17 8.40 9.63
C VAL A 212 -17.56 7.92 10.95
N PRO A 213 -17.67 6.63 11.29
CA PRO A 213 -17.06 6.11 12.50
C PRO A 213 -15.54 6.29 12.40
N PHE A 214 -14.93 6.81 13.46
CA PHE A 214 -13.49 6.72 13.60
C PHE A 214 -13.14 5.26 13.86
N LEU A 215 -12.93 4.50 12.80
CA LEU A 215 -12.40 3.16 12.88
C LEU A 215 -10.90 3.31 13.11
N PRO A 216 -10.37 2.99 14.31
CA PRO A 216 -8.95 2.72 14.36
C PRO A 216 -8.75 1.54 13.43
N GLU A 217 -7.99 1.78 12.35
CA GLU A 217 -6.86 0.92 12.05
C GLU A 217 -6.92 -0.46 12.68
#